data_AF-A0A8H4XRQ1-F1
#
_entry.id   AF-A0A8H4XRQ1-F1
#
_cell.length_a   1.000
_cell.length_b   1.000
_cell.length_c   1.000
_cell.angle_alpha   90.00
_cell.angle_beta   90.00
_cell.angle_gamma   90.00
#
_symmetry.space_group_name_H-M   'P 1'
#
loop_
_entity.id
_entity.type
_entity.pdbx_description
1 polymer ?
#
loop_
_entity_poly.entity_id
_entity_poly.type
_entity_poly.pdbx_seq_one_letter_code
_entity_poly.pdbx_strand_id
1 'polypeptide(L)'
;MEWLGGSGYKHIGLYVHGVEYVKNDGSVVQGTYLPILFESLTDPIVSGREELGMPKLYTSVDVYRRANSYRMRTGWEGALWGNFLLEDLVEIDPSTTTGALSGEADA
;
A
#
# COMPACT_ATOMS: atom_id res chain seq x y z
N MET A 1 -15.59 -2.32 -2.22
CA MET A 1 -15.12 -3.64 -1.73
C MET A 1 -16.25 -4.67 -1.73
N GLU A 2 -17.10 -4.68 -2.76
CA GLU A 2 -18.26 -5.59 -2.81
C GLU A 2 -17.85 -7.03 -3.11
N TRP A 3 -16.78 -7.21 -3.89
CA TRP A 3 -16.22 -8.53 -4.25
C TRP A 3 -15.64 -9.32 -3.05
N LEU A 4 -15.37 -8.67 -1.91
CA LEU A 4 -14.98 -9.32 -0.64
C LEU A 4 -16.13 -9.36 0.38
N GLY A 5 -17.38 -9.34 -0.09
CA GLY A 5 -18.56 -9.39 0.78
C GLY A 5 -18.70 -8.15 1.67
N GLY A 6 -18.22 -6.99 1.21
CA GLY A 6 -18.29 -5.72 1.94
C GLY A 6 -17.22 -5.53 3.01
N SER A 7 -16.35 -6.53 3.24
CA SER A 7 -15.24 -6.44 4.20
C SER A 7 -14.01 -5.74 3.61
N GLY A 8 -13.19 -5.16 4.49
CA GLY A 8 -11.90 -4.59 4.14
C GLY A 8 -10.73 -5.51 4.50
N TYR A 9 -9.54 -5.15 4.04
CA TYR A 9 -8.27 -5.74 4.43
C TYR A 9 -7.24 -4.62 4.62
N LYS A 10 -6.08 -4.94 5.21
CA LYS A 10 -5.00 -3.99 5.42
C LYS A 10 -3.87 -4.31 4.45
N HIS A 11 -3.21 -3.27 3.97
CA HIS A 11 -2.03 -3.42 3.12
C HIS A 11 -0.98 -2.36 3.43
N ILE A 12 0.28 -2.70 3.20
CA ILE A 12 1.45 -1.82 3.33
C ILE A 12 2.33 -2.08 2.11
N GLY A 13 2.55 -1.04 1.31
CA GLY A 13 3.38 -1.11 0.10
C GLY A 13 4.57 -0.17 0.17
N LEU A 14 5.68 -0.55 -0.47
CA LEU A 14 6.80 0.35 -0.75
C LEU A 14 6.62 0.90 -2.16
N TYR A 15 6.48 2.22 -2.27
CA TYR A 15 6.35 2.90 -3.56
C TYR A 15 7.61 3.72 -3.82
N VAL A 16 8.18 3.57 -5.03
CA VAL A 16 9.33 4.34 -5.51
C VAL A 16 8.84 5.22 -6.65
N HIS A 17 8.76 6.51 -6.41
CA HIS A 17 8.26 7.50 -7.37
C HIS A 17 9.34 7.95 -8.36
N GLY A 18 8.93 8.47 -9.51
CA GLY A 18 9.84 9.03 -10.52
C GLY A 18 10.74 7.99 -11.18
N VAL A 19 10.29 6.74 -11.31
CA VAL A 19 11.03 5.69 -11.98
C VAL A 19 10.86 5.81 -13.49
N GLU A 20 11.98 5.79 -14.20
CA GLU A 20 12.03 5.78 -15.66
C GLU A 20 12.32 4.38 -16.19
N TYR A 21 11.41 3.84 -16.99
CA TYR A 21 11.65 2.64 -17.78
C TYR A 21 11.92 3.00 -19.24
N VAL A 22 13.15 2.76 -19.69
CA VAL A 22 13.55 2.92 -21.09
C VAL A 22 13.21 1.63 -21.84
N LYS A 23 12.27 1.72 -22.78
CA LYS A 23 11.90 0.59 -23.66
C LYS A 23 12.99 0.30 -24.67
N ASN A 24 12.91 -0.88 -25.30
CA ASN A 24 13.83 -1.30 -26.36
C ASN A 24 13.85 -0.34 -27.57
N ASP A 25 12.76 0.40 -27.81
CA ASP A 25 12.68 1.40 -28.88
C ASP A 25 13.23 2.78 -28.49
N GLY A 26 13.76 2.92 -27.27
CA GLY A 26 14.30 4.17 -26.73
C GLY A 26 13.26 5.11 -26.12
N SER A 27 11.96 4.80 -26.19
CA SER A 27 10.93 5.59 -25.51
C SER A 27 10.95 5.38 -23.99
N VAL A 28 10.64 6.43 -23.23
CA VAL A 28 10.67 6.43 -21.76
C VAL A 28 9.25 6.37 -21.20
N VAL A 29 9.04 5.53 -20.20
CA VAL A 29 7.84 5.50 -19.36
C VAL A 29 8.21 5.98 -17.97
N GLN A 30 7.59 7.07 -17.52
CA GLN A 30 7.66 7.58 -16.16
C GLN A 30 6.58 6.92 -15.31
N GLY A 31 6.88 6.61 -14.05
CA GLY A 31 5.84 6.29 -13.08
C GLY A 31 6.37 5.83 -11.73
N THR A 32 5.44 5.30 -10.95
CA THR A 32 5.73 4.73 -9.63
C THR A 32 5.99 3.24 -9.73
N TYR A 33 7.12 2.79 -9.22
CA TYR A 33 7.45 1.38 -9.09
C TYR A 33 7.06 0.84 -7.70
N LEU A 34 6.32 -0.26 -7.69
CA LEU A 34 5.91 -0.99 -6.49
C LEU A 34 6.70 -2.29 -6.41
N PRO A 35 7.89 -2.33 -5.76
CA PRO A 35 8.67 -3.56 -5.61
C PRO A 35 8.02 -4.61 -4.71
N ILE A 36 7.23 -4.20 -3.72
CA ILE A 36 6.59 -5.11 -2.77
C ILE A 36 5.30 -4.50 -2.19
N LEU A 37 4.26 -5.32 -2.10
CA LEU A 37 3.00 -4.99 -1.44
C LEU A 37 2.63 -6.09 -0.44
N PHE A 38 2.62 -5.76 0.84
CA PHE A 38 2.14 -6.68 1.86
C PHE A 38 0.64 -6.51 2.10
N GLU A 39 -0.11 -7.60 2.23
CA GLU A 39 -1.55 -7.59 2.48
C GLU A 39 -1.93 -8.57 3.59
N SER A 40 -3.04 -8.30 4.28
CA SER A 40 -3.51 -9.12 5.40
C SER A 40 -4.55 -10.18 5.03
N LEU A 41 -4.81 -10.40 3.73
CA LEU A 41 -5.83 -11.33 3.26
C LEU A 41 -5.37 -12.00 1.96
N THR A 42 -5.59 -13.30 1.83
CA THR A 42 -5.09 -14.11 0.71
C THR A 42 -5.81 -13.83 -0.60
N ASP A 43 -7.13 -13.60 -0.56
CA ASP A 43 -7.96 -13.37 -1.75
C ASP A 43 -7.43 -12.23 -2.66
N PRO A 44 -7.12 -11.01 -2.14
CA PRO A 44 -6.51 -9.95 -2.95
C PRO A 44 -5.04 -10.21 -3.33
N ILE A 45 -4.33 -11.04 -2.57
CA ILE A 45 -2.93 -11.43 -2.87
C ILE A 45 -2.91 -12.28 -4.13
N VAL A 46 -3.71 -13.34 -4.16
CA VAL A 46 -3.72 -14.31 -5.24
C VAL A 46 -4.19 -13.65 -6.54
N SER A 47 -5.36 -13.01 -6.53
CA SER A 47 -5.88 -12.35 -7.74
C SER A 47 -4.94 -11.25 -8.23
N GLY A 48 -4.42 -10.40 -7.34
CA GLY A 48 -3.49 -9.33 -7.74
C GLY A 48 -2.16 -9.84 -8.30
N ARG A 49 -1.66 -10.98 -7.83
CA ARG A 49 -0.44 -11.60 -8.38
C ARG A 49 -0.69 -12.25 -9.73
N GLU A 50 -1.75 -13.03 -9.84
CA GLU A 50 -2.00 -13.88 -11.00
C GLU A 50 -2.60 -13.12 -12.17
N GLU A 51 -3.44 -12.12 -11.90
CA GLU A 51 -4.13 -11.36 -12.95
C GLU A 51 -3.37 -10.09 -13.34
N LEU A 52 -2.67 -9.46 -12.39
CA LEU A 52 -2.07 -8.13 -12.58
C LEU A 52 -0.55 -8.11 -12.41
N GLY A 53 0.08 -9.22 -12.03
CA GLY A 53 1.53 -9.29 -11.82
C GLY A 53 2.03 -8.48 -10.61
N MET A 54 1.15 -8.13 -9.66
CA MET A 54 1.56 -7.34 -8.49
C MET A 54 2.44 -8.17 -7.54
N PRO A 55 3.52 -7.60 -6.96
CA PRO A 55 4.42 -8.33 -6.08
C PRO A 55 3.85 -8.42 -4.65
N LYS A 56 2.80 -9.20 -4.48
CA LYS A 56 2.07 -9.28 -3.21
C LYS A 56 2.57 -10.39 -2.29
N LEU A 57 2.62 -10.14 -0.98
CA LEU A 57 2.91 -11.14 0.06
C LEU A 57 2.01 -10.95 1.28
N TYR A 58 1.81 -12.02 2.04
CA TYR A 58 1.03 -11.95 3.28
C TYR A 58 1.85 -11.31 4.42
N THR A 59 1.20 -10.50 5.24
CA THR A 59 1.68 -10.10 6.56
C THR A 59 0.49 -9.88 7.51
N SER A 60 0.66 -10.12 8.80
CA SER A 60 -0.24 -9.52 9.79
C SER A 60 -0.03 -8.01 9.82
N VAL A 61 -1.12 -7.25 10.01
CA VAL A 61 -1.09 -5.81 10.22
C VAL A 61 -2.03 -5.46 11.37
N ASP A 62 -1.47 -5.06 12.50
CA ASP A 62 -2.21 -4.55 13.65
C ASP A 62 -2.21 -3.03 13.62
N VAL A 63 -3.38 -2.41 13.79
CA VAL A 63 -3.55 -0.96 13.77
C VAL A 63 -4.26 -0.53 15.04
N TYR A 64 -3.62 0.34 15.81
CA TYR A 64 -4.15 0.91 17.04
C TYR A 64 -4.33 2.41 16.85
N ARG A 65 -5.60 2.83 16.76
CA ARG A 65 -5.97 4.24 16.68
C ARG A 65 -6.04 4.86 18.09
N ARG A 66 -5.57 6.09 18.21
CA ARG A 66 -5.75 7.00 19.34
C ARG A 66 -6.35 8.32 18.83
N ALA A 67 -6.53 9.31 19.70
CA ALA A 67 -7.14 10.58 19.34
C ALA A 67 -6.44 11.23 18.13
N ASN A 68 -5.13 11.45 18.24
CA ASN A 68 -4.32 12.14 17.23
C ASN A 68 -3.12 11.31 16.77
N SER A 69 -3.18 9.98 16.92
CA SER A 69 -2.07 9.10 16.54
C SER A 69 -2.52 7.71 16.13
N TYR A 70 -1.68 7.06 15.33
CA TYR A 70 -1.80 5.64 14.97
C TYR A 70 -0.51 4.93 15.32
N ARG A 71 -0.65 3.74 15.90
CA ARG A 71 0.44 2.78 16.00
C ARG A 71 0.12 1.56 15.16
N MET A 72 1.06 1.13 14.34
CA MET A 72 0.90 -0.05 13.49
C MET A 72 2.03 -1.03 13.73
N ARG A 73 1.73 -2.32 13.70
CA ARG A 73 2.73 -3.41 13.79
C ARG A 73 2.51 -4.40 12.67
N THR A 74 3.59 -4.87 12.07
CA THR A 74 3.56 -5.89 11.04
C THR A 74 4.36 -7.11 11.46
N GLY A 75 3.88 -8.29 11.07
CA GLY A 75 4.56 -9.54 11.40
C GLY A 75 4.23 -10.71 10.50
N TRP A 76 5.05 -11.74 10.62
CA TRP A 76 4.90 -13.01 9.92
C TRP A 76 5.24 -14.15 10.87
N GLU A 77 4.32 -15.11 11.06
CA GLU A 77 4.50 -16.26 11.97
C GLU A 77 4.99 -15.86 13.38
N GLY A 78 4.45 -14.75 13.91
CA GLY A 78 4.83 -14.22 15.23
C GLY A 78 6.11 -13.37 15.25
N ALA A 79 6.91 -13.37 14.19
CA ALA A 79 8.06 -12.48 14.06
C ALA A 79 7.61 -11.09 13.60
N LEU A 80 7.92 -10.06 14.39
CA LEU A 80 7.63 -8.67 14.05
C LEU A 80 8.75 -8.11 13.15
N TRP A 81 8.37 -7.49 12.04
CA TRP A 81 9.32 -6.87 11.11
C TRP A 81 9.12 -5.36 10.94
N GLY A 82 7.97 -4.81 11.37
CA GLY A 82 7.69 -3.39 11.28
C GLY A 82 6.93 -2.85 12.48
N ASN A 83 7.27 -1.63 12.88
CA ASN A 83 6.61 -0.87 13.93
C ASN A 83 6.56 0.58 13.49
N PHE A 84 5.37 1.11 13.29
CA PHE A 84 5.13 2.44 12.75
C PHE A 84 4.34 3.26 13.77
N LEU A 85 4.73 4.52 13.92
CA LEU A 85 4.11 5.48 14.79
C LEU A 85 3.86 6.75 13.98
N LEU A 86 2.59 7.11 13.84
CA LEU A 86 2.14 8.36 13.24
C LEU A 86 1.56 9.19 14.37
N GLU A 87 2.18 10.33 14.65
CA GLU A 87 1.81 11.23 15.75
C GLU A 87 1.43 12.60 15.22
N ASP A 88 0.86 13.41 16.09
CA ASP A 88 0.47 14.80 15.81
C ASP A 88 -0.42 14.94 14.57
N LEU A 89 -1.30 13.97 14.36
CA LEU A 89 -2.23 13.99 13.23
C LEU A 89 -3.26 15.11 13.41
N VAL A 90 -3.47 15.84 12.33
CA VAL A 90 -4.45 16.92 12.23
C VAL A 90 -5.52 16.50 11.23
N GLU A 91 -6.77 16.86 11.52
CA GLU A 91 -7.88 16.64 10.62
C GLU A 91 -7.73 17.53 9.38
N ILE A 92 -7.81 16.92 8.20
CA ILE A 92 -7.76 17.60 6.90
C ILE A 92 -9.11 17.36 6.22
N ASP A 93 -9.67 18.40 5.59
CA ASP A 93 -10.89 18.29 4.81
C ASP A 93 -10.67 17.32 3.63
N PRO A 94 -11.38 16.19 3.57
CA PRO A 94 -11.22 15.20 2.51
C PRO A 94 -11.45 15.75 1.10
N SER A 95 -12.22 16.83 0.96
CA SER A 95 -12.47 17.48 -0.34
C SER A 95 -11.23 18.15 -0.93
N THR A 96 -10.21 18.39 -0.11
CA THR A 96 -8.96 19.04 -0.50
C THR A 96 -7.87 18.05 -0.94
N THR A 97 -8.10 16.75 -0.78
CA THR A 97 -7.11 15.71 -1.09
C THR A 97 -7.23 15.24 -2.54
N THR A 98 -6.16 15.36 -3.32
CA THR A 98 -6.01 14.71 -4.63
C THR A 98 -5.67 13.23 -4.41
N GLY A 99 -6.69 12.40 -4.18
CA GLY A 99 -6.51 10.98 -3.87
C GLY A 99 -6.05 10.15 -5.07
N ALA A 100 -4.77 9.80 -5.13
CA ALA A 100 -4.27 8.70 -5.96
C ALA A 100 -3.95 7.50 -5.05
N LEU A 101 -4.39 6.29 -5.45
CA LEU A 101 -4.10 5.04 -4.74
C LEU A 101 -2.60 4.74 -4.63
N SER A 102 -1.77 5.38 -5.46
CA SER A 102 -0.30 5.29 -5.51
C SER A 102 0.43 6.22 -4.54
N GLY A 103 -0.26 7.07 -3.77
CA GLY A 103 0.37 7.99 -2.83
C GLY A 103 0.58 9.41 -3.37
N GLU A 104 0.80 9.60 -4.67
CA GLU A 104 0.71 10.89 -5.37
C GLU A 104 0.33 10.68 -6.85
N ALA A 105 -0.12 11.76 -7.51
CA ALA A 105 -0.11 11.85 -8.96
C ALA A 105 1.31 12.26 -9.37
N ASP A 106 2.08 11.35 -9.96
CA ASP A 106 3.38 11.70 -10.55
C ASP A 106 3.14 12.83 -11.58
N ALA A 107 3.86 13.95 -11.41
CA ALA A 107 3.73 15.16 -12.23
C ALA A 107 4.30 15.00 -13.65
#